data_AF-A0A511NJF9-F1
#
_entry.id   AF-A0A511NJF9-F1
#
_cell.length_a   1.000
_cell.length_b   1.000
_cell.length_c   1.000
_cell.angle_alpha   90.00
_cell.angle_beta   90.00
_cell.angle_gamma   90.00
#
_symmetry.space_group_name_H-M   'P 1'
#
loop_
_entity.id
_entity.type
_entity.pdbx_description
1 polymer ?
#
loop_
_entity_poly.entity_id
_entity_poly.type
_entity_poly.pdbx_seq_one_letter_code
_entity_poly.pdbx_strand_id
1 'polypeptide(L)' 'MKDIIIKENEETIYIQLKEHPKKNIFGIVEKNIDIASLIKGYKGTPVYLDFNKDGFLIGIEILK' A
#
# COMPACT_ATOMS: atom_id res chain seq x y z
N MET A 1 3.16 17.62 -8.74
CA MET A 1 3.31 16.16 -8.90
C MET A 1 4.69 15.76 -8.39
N LYS A 2 4.86 15.48 -7.10
CA LYS A 2 6.19 15.14 -6.53
C LYS A 2 6.16 14.27 -5.26
N ASP A 3 5.09 13.48 -5.04
CA ASP A 3 4.90 12.78 -3.76
C ASP A 3 4.52 11.29 -3.90
N ILE A 4 5.01 10.61 -4.95
CA ILE A 4 4.94 9.14 -5.03
C ILE A 4 6.36 8.59 -5.00
N ILE A 5 6.63 7.65 -4.09
CA ILE A 5 7.92 6.96 -3.98
C ILE A 5 7.67 5.48 -4.24
N ILE A 6 8.42 4.90 -5.17
CA ILE A 6 8.39 3.46 -5.44
C ILE A 6 9.61 2.82 -4.79
N LYS A 7 9.37 1.82 -3.94
CA LYS A 7 10.40 0.98 -3.33
C LYS A 7 10.19 -0.43 -3.84
N GLU A 8 11.25 -1.10 -4.27
CA GLU A 8 11.17 -2.41 -4.89
C GLU A 8 12.25 -3.32 -4.33
N ASN A 9 11.88 -4.57 -4.06
CA ASN A 9 12.82 -5.65 -3.76
C ASN A 9 12.47 -6.88 -4.61
N GLU A 10 13.09 -8.03 -4.34
CA GLU A 10 12.89 -9.25 -5.11
C GLU A 10 11.46 -9.80 -5.03
N GLU A 11 10.75 -9.52 -3.92
CA GLU A 11 9.44 -10.11 -3.61
C GLU A 11 8.28 -9.13 -3.78
N THR A 12 8.54 -7.82 -3.69
CA THR A 12 7.51 -6.80 -3.51
C THR A 12 7.84 -5.49 -4.23
N ILE A 13 6.79 -4.80 -4.68
CA ILE A 13 6.82 -3.40 -5.10
C ILE A 13 5.90 -2.63 -4.15
N TYR A 14 6.47 -1.70 -3.41
CA TYR A 14 5.75 -0.79 -2.52
C TYR A 14 5.66 0.61 -3.11
N ILE A 15 4.44 1.08 -3.35
CA ILE A 15 4.13 2.42 -3.83
C ILE A 15 3.66 3.25 -2.66
N GLN A 16 4.54 4.13 -2.18
CA GLN A 16 4.24 5.11 -1.13
C GLN A 16 3.52 6.32 -1.74
N LEU A 17 2.32 6.63 -1.23
CA LEU A 17 1.47 7.72 -1.72
C LEU A 17 1.66 9.00 -0.91
N LYS A 18 1.06 10.10 -1.40
CA LYS A 18 1.24 11.46 -0.87
C LYS A 18 0.92 11.59 0.62
N GLU A 19 -0.11 10.89 1.09
CA GLU A 19 -0.54 10.96 2.50
C GLU A 19 0.34 10.10 3.43
N HIS A 20 1.31 9.37 2.88
CA HIS A 20 2.27 8.63 3.70
C HIS A 20 3.23 9.60 4.40
N PRO A 21 3.41 9.49 5.72
CA PRO A 21 4.34 10.34 6.45
C PRO A 21 5.77 10.26 5.89
N LYS A 22 6.45 11.41 5.85
CA LYS A 22 7.84 11.52 5.38
C LYS A 22 8.87 10.89 6.34
N LYS A 23 8.47 10.67 7.60
CA LYS A 23 9.29 9.99 8.61
C LYS A 23 8.70 8.59 8.82
N ASN A 24 9.56 7.60 9.06
CA ASN A 24 9.12 6.30 9.54
C ASN A 24 8.58 6.48 10.96
N ILE A 25 7.28 6.27 11.10
CA ILE A 25 6.54 6.32 12.37
C ILE A 25 6.00 4.91 12.58
N PHE A 26 6.11 4.40 13.80
CA PHE A 26 5.50 3.11 14.12
C PHE A 26 3.97 3.23 14.06
N GLY A 27 3.28 2.25 13.45
CA GLY A 27 1.82 2.27 13.32
C GLY A 27 1.30 3.25 12.26
N ILE A 28 2.08 3.55 11.21
CA ILE A 28 1.61 4.35 10.07
C ILE A 28 0.44 3.68 9.35
N VAL A 29 0.53 2.36 9.16
CA VAL A 29 -0.53 1.55 8.58
C VAL A 29 -1.44 1.09 9.70
N GLU A 30 -2.65 1.63 9.73
CA GLU A 30 -3.72 1.21 10.65
C GLU A 30 -4.48 0.00 10.09
N LYS A 31 -4.68 -0.02 8.76
CA LYS A 31 -5.46 -1.05 8.09
C LYS A 31 -4.81 -1.43 6.77
N ASN A 32 -4.73 -2.74 6.53
CA ASN A 32 -4.27 -3.33 5.28
C ASN A 32 -5.43 -4.13 4.66
N ILE A 33 -5.72 -3.91 3.38
CA ILE A 33 -6.81 -4.58 2.66
C ILE A 33 -6.26 -5.30 1.43
N ASP A 34 -6.45 -6.62 1.36
CA ASP A 34 -6.21 -7.41 0.15
C ASP A 34 -7.26 -7.09 -0.92
N ILE A 35 -6.83 -6.71 -2.12
CA ILE A 35 -7.72 -6.43 -3.26
C ILE A 35 -8.63 -7.62 -3.62
N ALA A 36 -8.17 -8.85 -3.38
CA ALA A 36 -8.95 -10.06 -3.65
C ALA A 36 -10.20 -10.16 -2.75
N SER A 37 -10.17 -9.53 -1.58
CA SER A 37 -11.34 -9.41 -0.70
C SER A 37 -12.42 -8.48 -1.25
N LEU A 38 -12.05 -7.56 -2.14
CA LEU A 38 -12.95 -6.57 -2.74
C LEU A 38 -13.50 -7.01 -4.09
N ILE A 39 -12.72 -7.79 -4.85
CA ILE A 39 -13.05 -8.18 -6.22
C ILE A 39 -13.27 -9.70 -6.27
N LYS A 40 -14.54 -10.11 -6.36
CA LYS A 40 -14.90 -11.53 -6.47
C LYS A 40 -14.26 -12.15 -7.71
N GLY A 41 -13.45 -13.18 -7.50
CA GLY A 41 -12.77 -13.89 -8.59
C GLY A 41 -11.52 -13.19 -9.11
N TYR A 42 -10.93 -12.28 -8.34
CA TYR A 42 -9.61 -11.73 -8.65
C TYR A 42 -8.56 -12.84 -8.81
N LYS A 43 -7.83 -12.80 -9.93
CA LYS A 43 -6.76 -13.76 -10.31
C LYS A 43 -5.42 -13.06 -10.60
N GLY A 44 -5.31 -11.77 -10.26
CA GLY A 44 -4.08 -11.01 -10.44
C GLY A 44 -3.07 -11.30 -9.33
N THR A 45 -1.91 -10.67 -9.42
CA THR A 45 -0.92 -10.74 -8.35
C THR A 45 -1.48 -10.18 -7.05
N PRO A 46 -1.10 -10.68 -5.86
CA PRO A 46 -1.58 -10.13 -4.60
C PRO A 46 -1.27 -8.62 -4.50
N VAL A 47 -2.30 -7.83 -4.21
CA VAL A 47 -2.17 -6.38 -4.00
C VAL A 47 -2.82 -6.03 -2.69
N TYR A 48 -2.09 -5.34 -1.83
CA TYR A 48 -2.55 -4.86 -0.55
C TYR A 48 -2.60 -3.32 -0.51
N LEU A 49 -3.67 -2.81 0.07
CA LEU A 49 -3.94 -1.38 0.20
C LEU A 49 -3.76 -0.96 1.66
N ASP A 50 -2.81 -0.05 1.90
CA ASP A 50 -2.48 0.45 3.23
C ASP A 50 -3.20 1.77 3.51
N PHE A 51 -3.94 1.81 4.62
CA PHE A 51 -4.63 2.99 5.10
C PHE A 51 -4.07 3.45 6.44
N ASN A 52 -3.99 4.77 6.61
CA ASN A 52 -3.68 5.38 7.90
C ASN A 52 -4.92 5.40 8.82
N LYS A 53 -4.71 5.84 10.07
CA LYS A 53 -5.77 5.97 11.09
C LYS A 53 -6.95 6.87 10.70
N ASP A 54 -6.73 7.80 9.78
CA ASP A 54 -7.74 8.75 9.31
C ASP A 54 -8.49 8.18 8.08
N GLY A 55 -8.16 6.95 7.65
CA GLY A 55 -8.80 6.26 6.54
C GLY A 55 -8.27 6.66 5.15
N PHE A 56 -7.15 7.39 5.07
CA PHE A 56 -6.52 7.72 3.79
C PHE A 56 -5.62 6.58 3.31
N LEU A 57 -5.69 6.28 2.01
CA LEU A 57 -4.76 5.36 1.36
C LEU A 57 -3.37 6.00 1.31
N ILE A 58 -2.40 5.34 1.92
CA ILE A 58 -1.01 5.82 2.06
C ILE A 58 0.00 4.91 1.34
N GLY A 59 -0.38 3.68 1.01
CA GLY A 59 0.51 2.72 0.39
C GLY A 59 -0.22 1.69 -0.46
N ILE A 60 0.49 1.15 -1.45
CA ILE A 60 0.07 -0.01 -2.23
C ILE A 60 1.25 -0.98 -2.27
N GLU A 61 1.02 -2.20 -1.81
CA GLU A 61 2.01 -3.29 -1.88
C GLU A 61 1.58 -4.29 -2.94
N ILE A 62 2.47 -4.60 -3.88
CA ILE A 62 2.26 -5.56 -4.95
C ILE A 62 3.28 -6.68 -4.76
N LEU A 63 2.81 -7.90 -4.50
CA LEU A 63 3.70 -9.07 -4.45
C LEU A 63 4.07 -9.52 -5.87
N LYS A 64 5.29 -10.01 -6.06
CA LYS A 64 5.82 -10.51 -7.35
C LYS A 64 5.64 -12.02 -7.51
#